data_AF-A0A2W4PFG2-F1
#
_entry.id   AF-A0A2W4PFG2-F1
#
_cell.length_a   1.000
_cell.length_b   1.000
_cell.length_c   1.000
_cell.angle_alpha   90.00
_cell.angle_beta   90.00
_cell.angle_gamma   90.00
#
_symmetry.space_group_name_H-M   'P 1'
#
loop_
_entity.id
_entity.type
_entity.pdbx_description
1 polymer ?
#
loop_
_entity_poly.entity_id
_entity_poly.type
_entity_poly.pdbx_seq_one_letter_code
_entity_poly.pdbx_strand_id
1 'polypeptide(L)'
;MNRLDLIRLAQDVEEVEPGRFDPDSVVLVDVREPVETASGVIPGAIVIPLGQLPDRIGDHLAPDGRTVVVYCAHGHRSVFGAAILNHLGYRAVSLRGGVEAWLDRGLPWAGPGTLTGEQLQRYSRHIRLPEVGEKGQQRLLESRVLLVGAGGLGSPAALYLAAAGVGTLGIVDDDRVDASNLQRQVLHSLDRIGMPKVESARETISSLNPDVTVETHQVRLDSSNVLDLMSRYDLVVDGGDNFPTRYLVNDASLHLGVPVVHGSIFRFEGQVTVFDPYNGPCYRCVHRLPPPPGVAPSCEVAGVFGVLPGVVGSIQATEAIKLLLGIGSSLVGRLLVYDALEQEFATLHISRDPECPACRDREDPPRLVDYDDTCRPVA
;
A
#
# COMPACT_ATOMS: atom_id res chain seq x y z
N MET A 1 -2.28 -26.28 -45.29
CA MET A 1 -2.49 -24.99 -45.98
C MET A 1 -1.15 -24.39 -46.33
N ASN A 2 -0.94 -23.88 -47.55
CA ASN A 2 0.34 -23.26 -47.92
C ASN A 2 0.38 -21.77 -47.48
N ARG A 3 1.57 -21.15 -47.49
CA ARG A 3 1.76 -19.76 -47.01
C ARG A 3 1.01 -18.71 -47.83
N LEU A 4 0.82 -18.94 -49.13
CA LEU A 4 0.14 -17.99 -50.04
C LEU A 4 -1.37 -17.99 -49.80
N ASP A 5 -1.96 -19.16 -49.51
CA ASP A 5 -3.38 -19.29 -49.19
C ASP A 5 -3.72 -18.56 -47.87
N LEU A 6 -2.85 -18.68 -46.86
CA LEU A 6 -3.04 -18.01 -45.58
C LEU A 6 -2.98 -16.49 -45.70
N ILE A 7 -2.09 -15.95 -46.55
CA ILE A 7 -1.99 -14.50 -46.79
C ILE A 7 -3.28 -13.97 -47.42
N ARG A 8 -3.88 -14.71 -48.36
CA ARG A 8 -5.17 -14.31 -48.96
C ARG A 8 -6.29 -14.34 -47.94
N LEU A 9 -6.41 -15.42 -47.16
CA LEU A 9 -7.44 -15.54 -46.13
C LEU A 9 -7.31 -14.44 -45.06
N ALA A 10 -6.09 -14.05 -44.71
CA ALA A 10 -5.83 -12.95 -43.77
C ALA A 10 -6.33 -11.59 -44.27
N GLN A 11 -6.42 -11.35 -45.58
CA GLN A 11 -6.91 -10.07 -46.12
C GLN A 11 -8.41 -9.87 -45.92
N ASP A 12 -9.17 -10.98 -45.81
CA ASP A 12 -10.63 -10.96 -45.72
C ASP A 12 -11.14 -11.10 -44.26
N VAL A 13 -10.23 -11.11 -43.28
CA VAL A 13 -10.60 -11.22 -41.87
C VAL A 13 -11.27 -9.93 -41.39
N GLU A 14 -12.46 -10.08 -40.82
CA GLU A 14 -13.15 -8.98 -40.14
C GLU A 14 -12.36 -8.53 -38.90
N GLU A 15 -12.26 -7.22 -38.72
CA GLU A 15 -11.63 -6.60 -37.56
C GLU A 15 -12.65 -5.88 -36.69
N VAL A 16 -12.50 -5.98 -35.37
CA VAL A 16 -13.32 -5.29 -34.39
C VAL A 16 -12.49 -4.29 -33.59
N GLU A 17 -13.10 -3.16 -33.22
CA GLU A 17 -12.46 -2.15 -32.37
C GLU A 17 -12.45 -2.58 -30.89
N PRO A 18 -11.36 -2.31 -30.14
CA PRO A 18 -11.34 -2.46 -28.69
C PRO A 18 -12.55 -1.79 -28.00
N GLY A 19 -13.26 -2.56 -27.16
CA GLY A 19 -14.44 -2.11 -26.43
C GLY A 19 -15.73 -2.02 -27.25
N ARG A 20 -15.73 -2.39 -28.54
CA ARG A 20 -16.93 -2.43 -29.40
C ARG A 20 -17.52 -3.83 -29.54
N PHE A 21 -17.47 -4.60 -28.46
CA PHE A 21 -18.15 -5.89 -28.29
C PHE A 21 -18.34 -6.13 -26.80
N ASP A 22 -19.35 -6.92 -26.45
CA ASP A 22 -19.57 -7.33 -25.06
C ASP A 22 -18.59 -8.48 -24.73
N PRO A 23 -17.66 -8.31 -23.78
CA PRO A 23 -16.68 -9.33 -23.42
C PRO A 23 -17.31 -10.66 -22.97
N ASP A 24 -18.49 -10.62 -22.36
CA ASP A 24 -19.19 -11.82 -21.88
C ASP A 24 -19.86 -12.61 -23.03
N SER A 25 -20.01 -11.98 -24.19
CA SER A 25 -20.63 -12.56 -25.39
C SER A 25 -19.64 -13.18 -26.37
N VAL A 26 -18.34 -13.00 -26.13
CA VAL A 26 -17.25 -13.45 -27.03
C VAL A 26 -16.24 -14.32 -26.29
N VAL A 27 -15.43 -15.05 -27.05
CA VAL A 27 -14.25 -15.74 -26.51
C VAL A 27 -13.01 -15.00 -26.97
N LEU A 28 -12.18 -14.56 -26.02
CA LEU A 28 -10.92 -13.87 -26.31
C LEU A 28 -9.79 -14.89 -26.45
N VAL A 29 -8.96 -14.73 -27.49
CA VAL A 29 -7.79 -15.58 -27.72
C VAL A 29 -6.55 -14.70 -27.91
N ASP A 30 -5.58 -14.87 -27.02
CA ASP A 30 -4.27 -14.21 -27.07
C ASP A 30 -3.28 -15.10 -27.83
N VAL A 31 -2.77 -14.60 -28.96
CA VAL A 31 -1.78 -15.34 -29.79
C VAL A 31 -0.35 -14.87 -29.62
N ARG A 32 -0.06 -14.09 -28.58
CA ARG A 32 1.31 -13.65 -28.26
C ARG A 32 2.15 -14.80 -27.68
N GLU A 33 3.47 -14.62 -27.69
CA GLU A 33 4.40 -15.58 -27.11
C GLU A 33 4.40 -15.52 -25.57
N PRO A 34 4.80 -16.60 -24.85
CA PRO A 34 4.75 -16.66 -23.39
C PRO A 34 5.44 -15.48 -22.67
N VAL A 35 6.54 -14.99 -23.24
CA VAL A 35 7.29 -13.84 -22.72
C VAL A 35 6.48 -12.54 -22.79
N GLU A 36 5.62 -12.39 -23.80
CA GLU A 36 4.78 -11.21 -23.98
C GLU A 36 3.52 -11.28 -23.11
N THR A 37 2.99 -12.48 -22.87
CA THR A 37 1.81 -12.66 -21.99
C THR A 37 2.17 -12.61 -20.51
N ALA A 38 3.46 -12.74 -20.17
CA ALA A 38 3.94 -12.58 -18.80
C ALA A 38 3.67 -11.18 -18.22
N SER A 39 3.53 -10.15 -19.06
CA SER A 39 3.15 -8.78 -18.64
C SER A 39 1.64 -8.58 -18.46
N GLY A 40 0.86 -9.64 -18.68
CA GLY A 40 -0.59 -9.65 -18.54
C GLY A 40 -1.32 -9.96 -19.85
N VAL A 41 -2.63 -10.07 -19.74
CA VAL A 41 -3.57 -10.45 -20.81
C VAL A 41 -4.89 -9.70 -20.63
N ILE A 42 -5.75 -9.71 -21.65
CA ILE A 42 -7.13 -9.28 -21.48
C ILE A 42 -7.84 -10.32 -20.58
N PRO A 43 -8.58 -9.89 -19.53
CA PRO A 43 -9.23 -10.83 -18.61
C PRO A 43 -10.08 -11.89 -19.33
N GLY A 44 -9.96 -13.15 -18.90
CA GLY A 44 -10.69 -14.27 -19.49
C GLY A 44 -10.15 -14.79 -20.82
N ALA A 45 -9.05 -14.23 -21.35
CA ALA A 45 -8.48 -14.69 -22.61
C ALA A 45 -7.85 -16.10 -22.50
N ILE A 46 -8.10 -16.91 -23.53
CA ILE A 46 -7.40 -18.18 -23.76
C ILE A 46 -6.06 -17.86 -24.40
N VAL A 47 -4.96 -18.29 -23.79
CA VAL A 47 -3.60 -17.98 -24.25
C VAL A 47 -3.01 -19.14 -25.04
N ILE A 48 -2.83 -18.96 -26.35
CA ILE A 48 -2.25 -19.96 -27.24
C ILE A 48 -1.38 -19.25 -28.29
N PRO A 49 -0.03 -19.39 -28.25
CA PRO A 49 0.85 -18.79 -29.25
C PRO A 49 0.43 -19.14 -30.68
N LEU A 50 0.53 -18.20 -31.61
CA LEU A 50 0.03 -18.36 -32.98
C LEU A 50 0.47 -19.67 -33.65
N GLY A 51 1.72 -20.08 -33.46
CA GLY A 51 2.28 -21.30 -34.04
C GLY A 51 1.68 -22.60 -33.50
N GLN A 52 1.03 -22.56 -32.33
CA GLN A 52 0.38 -23.70 -31.67
C GLN A 52 -1.14 -23.67 -31.81
N LEU A 53 -1.70 -22.57 -32.33
CA LEU A 53 -3.14 -22.33 -32.38
C LEU A 53 -3.93 -23.44 -33.10
N PRO A 54 -3.50 -23.96 -34.27
CA PRO A 54 -4.27 -24.99 -34.98
C PRO A 54 -4.44 -26.28 -34.18
N ASP A 55 -3.41 -26.65 -33.43
CA ASP A 55 -3.36 -27.95 -32.75
C ASP A 55 -4.00 -27.89 -31.36
N ARG A 56 -3.99 -26.72 -30.72
CA ARG A 56 -4.38 -26.57 -29.31
C ARG A 56 -5.77 -25.97 -29.08
N ILE A 57 -6.34 -25.28 -30.06
CA ILE A 57 -7.63 -24.58 -29.83
C ILE A 57 -8.75 -25.54 -29.44
N GLY A 58 -8.76 -26.76 -30.00
CA GLY A 58 -9.79 -27.77 -29.72
C GLY A 58 -9.81 -28.28 -28.28
N ASP A 59 -8.69 -28.16 -27.55
CA ASP A 59 -8.61 -28.52 -26.12
C ASP A 59 -9.35 -27.51 -25.23
N HIS A 60 -9.54 -26.29 -25.73
CA HIS A 60 -10.06 -25.16 -24.96
C HIS A 60 -11.44 -24.70 -25.43
N LEU A 61 -11.73 -24.84 -26.72
CA LEU A 61 -12.94 -24.30 -27.33
C LEU A 61 -13.43 -25.22 -28.44
N ALA A 62 -14.69 -25.63 -28.39
CA ALA A 62 -15.35 -26.31 -29.50
C ALA A 62 -15.94 -25.27 -30.49
N PRO A 63 -16.01 -25.57 -31.79
CA PRO A 63 -16.63 -24.69 -32.79
C PRO A 63 -18.17 -24.72 -32.65
N ASP A 64 -18.69 -24.00 -31.67
CA ASP A 64 -20.12 -23.95 -31.31
C ASP A 64 -20.86 -22.71 -31.85
N GLY A 65 -20.18 -21.91 -32.68
CA GLY A 65 -20.73 -20.71 -33.32
C GLY A 65 -20.54 -19.40 -32.54
N ARG A 66 -19.98 -19.44 -31.32
CA ARG A 66 -19.57 -18.23 -30.60
C ARG A 66 -18.51 -17.46 -31.38
N THR A 67 -18.57 -16.13 -31.28
CA THR A 67 -17.55 -15.25 -31.88
C THR A 67 -16.26 -15.31 -31.07
N VAL A 68 -15.16 -15.58 -31.75
CA VAL A 68 -13.80 -15.60 -31.19
C VAL A 68 -13.08 -14.33 -31.61
N VAL A 69 -12.68 -13.51 -30.64
CA VAL A 69 -11.88 -12.30 -30.89
C VAL A 69 -10.43 -12.64 -30.62
N VAL A 70 -9.63 -12.69 -31.68
CA VAL A 70 -8.19 -12.99 -31.61
C VAL A 70 -7.41 -11.70 -31.49
N TYR A 71 -6.44 -11.63 -30.60
CA TYR A 71 -5.58 -10.46 -30.45
C TYR A 71 -4.12 -10.84 -30.26
N CYS A 72 -3.24 -9.89 -30.60
CA CYS A 72 -1.81 -9.97 -30.33
C CYS A 72 -1.31 -8.59 -29.86
N ALA A 73 0.00 -8.33 -29.89
CA ALA A 73 0.55 -7.05 -29.46
C ALA A 73 0.00 -5.84 -30.26
N HIS A 74 0.00 -5.91 -31.60
CA HIS A 74 -0.29 -4.77 -32.49
C HIS A 74 -1.29 -5.10 -33.62
N GLY A 75 -2.00 -6.22 -33.54
CA GLY A 75 -2.95 -6.67 -34.58
C GLY A 75 -2.35 -7.49 -35.74
N HIS A 76 -1.02 -7.46 -35.98
CA HIS A 76 -0.42 -8.16 -37.14
C HIS A 76 -0.55 -9.68 -37.11
N ARG A 77 -0.37 -10.33 -35.94
CA ARG A 77 -0.46 -11.79 -35.79
C ARG A 77 -1.91 -12.27 -35.64
N SER A 78 -2.78 -11.45 -35.07
CA SER A 78 -4.16 -11.84 -34.79
C SER A 78 -4.99 -12.00 -36.04
N VAL A 79 -4.72 -11.23 -37.10
CA VAL A 79 -5.34 -11.43 -38.41
C VAL A 79 -5.05 -12.84 -38.94
N PHE A 80 -3.81 -13.32 -38.84
CA PHE A 80 -3.47 -14.70 -39.23
C PHE A 80 -4.12 -15.73 -38.29
N GLY A 81 -4.15 -15.46 -36.98
CA GLY A 81 -4.81 -16.34 -36.01
C GLY A 81 -6.30 -16.50 -36.31
N ALA A 82 -7.00 -15.41 -36.57
CA ALA A 82 -8.41 -15.43 -36.95
C ALA A 82 -8.63 -16.15 -38.29
N ALA A 83 -7.78 -15.95 -39.29
CA ALA A 83 -7.85 -16.68 -40.56
C ALA A 83 -7.69 -18.21 -40.37
N ILE A 84 -6.75 -18.64 -39.51
CA ILE A 84 -6.57 -20.05 -39.15
C ILE A 84 -7.83 -20.60 -38.50
N LEU A 85 -8.39 -19.90 -37.50
CA LEU A 85 -9.58 -20.34 -36.79
C LEU A 85 -10.81 -20.40 -37.71
N ASN A 86 -10.98 -19.42 -38.60
CA ASN A 86 -12.04 -19.45 -39.62
C ASN A 86 -11.92 -20.68 -40.53
N HIS A 87 -10.70 -21.03 -40.95
CA HIS A 87 -10.46 -22.25 -41.73
C HIS A 87 -10.77 -23.54 -40.96
N LEU A 88 -10.61 -23.54 -39.63
CA LEU A 88 -10.94 -24.65 -38.74
C LEU A 88 -12.43 -24.69 -38.33
N GLY A 89 -13.26 -23.78 -38.86
CA GLY A 89 -14.72 -23.78 -38.64
C GLY A 89 -15.20 -22.94 -37.45
N TYR A 90 -14.33 -22.13 -36.85
CA TYR A 90 -14.72 -21.15 -35.83
C TYR A 90 -15.20 -19.86 -36.50
N ARG A 91 -16.00 -19.05 -35.79
CA ARG A 91 -16.32 -17.67 -36.20
C ARG A 91 -15.32 -16.72 -35.54
N ALA A 92 -14.23 -16.39 -36.21
CA ALA A 92 -13.14 -15.60 -35.65
C ALA A 92 -12.93 -14.25 -36.33
N VAL A 93 -12.68 -13.23 -35.52
CA VAL A 93 -12.36 -11.85 -35.93
C VAL A 93 -11.06 -11.39 -35.26
N SER A 94 -10.38 -10.40 -35.83
CA SER A 94 -9.15 -9.84 -35.26
C SER A 94 -9.44 -8.55 -34.47
N LEU A 95 -8.81 -8.39 -33.30
CA LEU A 95 -8.85 -7.14 -32.55
C LEU A 95 -7.94 -6.11 -33.22
N ARG A 96 -8.51 -5.00 -33.70
CA ARG A 96 -7.75 -3.93 -34.35
C ARG A 96 -6.77 -3.29 -33.36
N GLY A 97 -5.51 -3.19 -33.76
CA GLY A 97 -4.43 -2.57 -32.95
C GLY A 97 -3.96 -3.40 -31.75
N GLY A 98 -4.54 -4.57 -31.50
CA GLY A 98 -4.08 -5.50 -30.46
C GLY A 98 -4.13 -4.93 -29.03
N VAL A 99 -3.15 -5.34 -28.23
CA VAL A 99 -2.99 -4.91 -26.82
C VAL A 99 -2.71 -3.42 -26.71
N GLU A 100 -1.92 -2.84 -27.60
CA GLU A 100 -1.60 -1.40 -27.58
C GLU A 100 -2.88 -0.55 -27.63
N ALA A 101 -3.72 -0.79 -28.64
CA ALA A 101 -4.99 -0.07 -28.79
C ALA A 101 -6.02 -0.40 -27.69
N TRP A 102 -5.88 -1.55 -27.02
CA TRP A 102 -6.72 -1.93 -25.88
C TRP A 102 -6.37 -1.11 -24.63
N LEU A 103 -5.08 -1.02 -24.32
CA LEU A 103 -4.55 -0.28 -23.16
C LEU A 103 -4.73 1.23 -23.34
N ASP A 104 -4.53 1.76 -24.55
CA ASP A 104 -4.76 3.18 -24.86
C ASP A 104 -6.20 3.63 -24.57
N ARG A 105 -7.15 2.70 -24.60
CA ARG A 105 -8.56 2.96 -24.25
C ARG A 105 -8.89 2.73 -22.78
N GLY A 106 -7.91 2.40 -21.94
CA GLY A 106 -8.08 2.16 -20.51
C GLY A 106 -8.96 0.94 -20.20
N LEU A 107 -8.98 -0.05 -21.10
CA LEU A 107 -9.80 -1.24 -20.95
C LEU A 107 -9.15 -2.25 -19.99
N PRO A 108 -9.92 -3.19 -19.40
CA PRO A 108 -9.43 -4.10 -18.38
C PRO A 108 -8.21 -4.92 -18.82
N TRP A 109 -7.20 -5.01 -17.95
CA TRP A 109 -5.96 -5.76 -18.16
C TRP A 109 -5.63 -6.57 -16.91
N ALA A 110 -5.18 -7.81 -17.09
CA ALA A 110 -4.82 -8.72 -16.01
C ALA A 110 -3.38 -9.21 -16.19
N GLY A 111 -2.44 -8.64 -15.44
CA GLY A 111 -1.05 -9.08 -15.39
C GLY A 111 -0.41 -8.96 -14.02
N PRO A 112 0.69 -9.69 -13.76
CA PRO A 112 1.46 -9.51 -12.53
C PRO A 112 1.97 -8.06 -12.43
N GLY A 113 1.66 -7.37 -11.33
CA GLY A 113 2.15 -6.02 -11.09
C GLY A 113 1.54 -4.92 -11.98
N THR A 114 0.38 -5.16 -12.59
CA THR A 114 -0.34 -4.13 -13.36
C THR A 114 -1.66 -3.77 -12.70
N LEU A 115 -1.93 -2.47 -12.63
CA LEU A 115 -3.14 -1.92 -12.01
C LEU A 115 -4.38 -2.30 -12.81
N THR A 116 -5.46 -2.68 -12.12
CA THR A 116 -6.76 -2.89 -12.77
C THR A 116 -7.33 -1.57 -13.29
N GLY A 117 -8.32 -1.62 -14.19
CA GLY A 117 -8.99 -0.40 -14.68
C GLY A 117 -9.61 0.45 -13.56
N GLU A 118 -10.18 -0.20 -12.55
CA GLU A 118 -10.72 0.47 -11.36
C GLU A 118 -9.61 1.15 -10.53
N GLN A 119 -8.46 0.47 -10.35
CA GLN A 119 -7.30 1.02 -9.65
C GLN A 119 -6.69 2.20 -10.41
N LEU A 120 -6.55 2.10 -11.75
CA LEU A 120 -6.10 3.21 -12.60
C LEU A 120 -7.00 4.43 -12.43
N GLN A 121 -8.33 4.24 -12.38
CA GLN A 121 -9.28 5.32 -12.17
C GLN A 121 -9.15 5.92 -10.76
N ARG A 122 -9.16 5.08 -9.72
CA ARG A 122 -9.09 5.46 -8.30
C ARG A 122 -7.81 6.24 -7.99
N TYR A 123 -6.66 5.74 -8.44
CA TYR A 123 -5.34 6.33 -8.18
C TYR A 123 -4.86 7.27 -9.28
N SER A 124 -5.71 7.62 -10.24
CA SER A 124 -5.35 8.45 -11.42
C SER A 124 -4.61 9.74 -11.06
N ARG A 125 -4.93 10.37 -9.93
CA ARG A 125 -4.25 11.59 -9.46
C ARG A 125 -2.82 11.33 -8.98
N HIS A 126 -2.59 10.19 -8.33
CA HIS A 126 -1.27 9.79 -7.86
C HIS A 126 -0.40 9.34 -9.03
N ILE A 127 -0.96 8.54 -9.94
CA ILE A 127 -0.29 8.04 -11.15
C ILE A 127 0.21 9.19 -12.06
N ARG A 128 -0.49 10.32 -12.10
CA ARG A 128 -0.08 11.50 -12.87
C ARG A 128 1.17 12.21 -12.32
N LEU A 129 1.56 11.97 -11.07
CA LEU A 129 2.76 12.55 -10.50
C LEU A 129 3.99 11.82 -11.07
N PRO A 130 4.95 12.51 -11.71
CA PRO A 130 6.15 11.88 -12.27
C PRO A 130 6.96 11.05 -11.27
N GLU A 131 6.98 11.47 -10.01
CA GLU A 131 7.69 10.79 -8.91
C GLU A 131 6.99 9.49 -8.47
N VAL A 132 5.70 9.34 -8.77
CA VAL A 132 4.90 8.15 -8.41
C VAL A 132 4.72 7.27 -9.64
N GLY A 133 3.99 7.74 -10.65
CA GLY A 133 3.65 6.93 -11.82
C GLY A 133 2.86 5.66 -11.49
N GLU A 134 2.61 4.83 -12.50
CA GLU A 134 1.98 3.52 -12.29
C GLU A 134 2.85 2.60 -11.44
N LYS A 135 4.17 2.63 -11.65
CA LYS A 135 5.13 1.79 -10.90
C LYS A 135 5.16 2.13 -9.41
N GLY A 136 5.14 3.42 -9.06
CA GLY A 136 5.07 3.84 -7.65
C GLY A 136 3.74 3.46 -7.03
N GLN A 137 2.63 3.64 -7.74
CA GLN A 137 1.32 3.22 -7.24
C GLN A 137 1.25 1.70 -7.02
N GLN A 138 1.81 0.91 -7.94
CA GLN A 138 1.93 -0.54 -7.78
C GLN A 138 2.76 -0.89 -6.54
N ARG A 139 3.89 -0.20 -6.33
CA ARG A 139 4.73 -0.39 -5.15
C ARG A 139 3.98 -0.10 -3.85
N LEU A 140 3.11 0.93 -3.83
CA LEU A 140 2.24 1.19 -2.66
C LEU A 140 1.28 0.02 -2.42
N LEU A 141 0.64 -0.51 -3.46
CA LEU A 141 -0.27 -1.66 -3.36
C LEU A 141 0.45 -2.95 -2.93
N GLU A 142 1.76 -3.05 -3.10
CA GLU A 142 2.57 -4.18 -2.63
C GLU A 142 3.14 -3.94 -1.22
N SER A 143 3.12 -2.70 -0.73
CA SER A 143 3.73 -2.31 0.55
C SER A 143 2.86 -2.69 1.74
N ARG A 144 3.53 -2.99 2.86
CA ARG A 144 2.94 -3.39 4.13
C ARG A 144 3.38 -2.42 5.22
N VAL A 145 2.43 -1.73 5.86
CA VAL A 145 2.70 -0.78 6.96
C VAL A 145 2.03 -1.24 8.25
N LEU A 146 2.78 -1.24 9.35
CA LEU A 146 2.23 -1.44 10.70
C LEU A 146 1.91 -0.09 11.34
N LEU A 147 0.66 0.12 11.73
CA LEU A 147 0.21 1.21 12.57
C LEU A 147 0.20 0.74 14.03
N VAL A 148 1.07 1.32 14.85
CA VAL A 148 1.08 1.10 16.29
C VAL A 148 0.15 2.11 16.94
N GLY A 149 -1.04 1.65 17.34
CA GLY A 149 -2.12 2.47 17.85
C GLY A 149 -3.07 2.96 16.74
N ALA A 150 -4.36 2.78 16.96
CA ALA A 150 -5.46 3.30 16.13
C ALA A 150 -6.10 4.56 16.73
N GLY A 151 -5.42 5.19 17.70
CA GLY A 151 -5.88 6.38 18.41
C GLY A 151 -5.78 7.68 17.60
N GLY A 152 -5.47 8.79 18.28
CA GLY A 152 -5.55 10.13 17.69
C GLY A 152 -4.63 10.32 16.48
N LEU A 153 -3.37 9.88 16.59
CA LEU A 153 -2.38 9.98 15.51
C LEU A 153 -2.55 8.88 14.45
N GLY A 154 -2.77 7.65 14.91
CA GLY A 154 -2.97 6.49 14.04
C GLY A 154 -4.19 6.62 13.14
N SER A 155 -5.28 7.23 13.62
CA SER A 155 -6.52 7.43 12.87
C SER A 155 -6.31 8.16 11.52
N PRO A 156 -5.85 9.42 11.48
CA PRO A 156 -5.61 10.14 10.23
C PRO A 156 -4.50 9.50 9.38
N ALA A 157 -3.45 8.95 10.01
CA ALA A 157 -2.40 8.25 9.27
C ALA A 157 -2.95 7.04 8.50
N ALA A 158 -3.76 6.21 9.17
CA ALA A 158 -4.40 5.04 8.58
C ALA A 158 -5.35 5.41 7.43
N LEU A 159 -6.17 6.46 7.62
CA LEU A 159 -7.09 6.94 6.58
C LEU A 159 -6.34 7.36 5.31
N TYR A 160 -5.27 8.13 5.43
CA TYR A 160 -4.52 8.61 4.26
C TYR A 160 -3.65 7.52 3.62
N LEU A 161 -3.05 6.61 4.40
CA LEU A 161 -2.34 5.46 3.84
C LEU A 161 -3.29 4.52 3.09
N ALA A 162 -4.48 4.28 3.65
CA ALA A 162 -5.52 3.52 2.98
C ALA A 162 -5.97 4.22 1.69
N ALA A 163 -6.28 5.52 1.74
CA ALA A 163 -6.69 6.28 0.57
C ALA A 163 -5.60 6.33 -0.53
N ALA A 164 -4.33 6.33 -0.15
CA ALA A 164 -3.19 6.27 -1.07
C ALA A 164 -2.97 4.89 -1.70
N GLY A 165 -3.65 3.85 -1.22
CA GLY A 165 -3.53 2.49 -1.73
C GLY A 165 -2.30 1.76 -1.20
N VAL A 166 -1.92 1.97 0.06
CA VAL A 166 -0.95 1.08 0.72
C VAL A 166 -1.60 -0.29 0.91
N GLY A 167 -1.05 -1.32 0.28
CA GLY A 167 -1.73 -2.60 0.06
C GLY A 167 -2.10 -3.36 1.33
N THR A 168 -1.23 -3.35 2.34
CA THR A 168 -1.54 -3.96 3.64
C THR A 168 -1.31 -2.97 4.77
N LEU A 169 -2.34 -2.77 5.59
CA LEU A 169 -2.26 -2.03 6.84
C LEU A 169 -2.45 -2.99 8.02
N GLY A 170 -1.35 -3.29 8.72
CA GLY A 170 -1.41 -3.91 10.03
C GLY A 170 -1.78 -2.88 11.07
N ILE A 171 -2.72 -3.18 11.97
CA ILE A 171 -3.13 -2.27 13.03
C ILE A 171 -3.04 -3.01 14.36
N VAL A 172 -2.19 -2.51 15.26
CA VAL A 172 -2.05 -3.05 16.62
C VAL A 172 -2.58 -2.07 17.64
N ASP A 173 -3.60 -2.49 18.40
CA ASP A 173 -4.23 -1.70 19.46
C ASP A 173 -5.07 -2.66 20.34
N ASP A 174 -4.95 -2.55 21.66
CA ASP A 174 -5.69 -3.38 22.62
C ASP A 174 -6.98 -2.73 23.14
N ASP A 175 -7.19 -1.45 22.85
CA ASP A 175 -8.32 -0.69 23.36
C ASP A 175 -9.62 -0.94 22.59
N ARG A 176 -10.70 -0.43 23.18
CA ARG A 176 -12.02 -0.29 22.56
C ARG A 176 -12.31 1.17 22.26
N VAL A 177 -13.22 1.41 21.32
CA VAL A 177 -13.71 2.75 20.98
C VAL A 177 -14.46 3.34 22.17
N ASP A 178 -14.09 4.56 22.57
CA ASP A 178 -14.72 5.30 23.65
C ASP A 178 -15.24 6.66 23.15
N ALA A 179 -16.41 7.09 23.64
CA ALA A 179 -17.04 8.34 23.23
C ALA A 179 -16.17 9.57 23.49
N SER A 180 -15.42 9.60 24.60
CA SER A 180 -14.53 10.70 24.98
C SER A 180 -13.37 10.90 24.01
N ASN A 181 -13.06 9.87 23.24
CA ASN A 181 -11.92 9.81 22.33
C ASN A 181 -12.29 10.25 20.89
N LEU A 182 -13.59 10.24 20.55
CA LEU A 182 -14.10 10.54 19.21
C LEU A 182 -13.84 11.99 18.75
N GLN A 183 -13.56 12.92 19.67
CA GLN A 183 -13.19 14.29 19.31
C GLN A 183 -11.89 14.40 18.49
N ARG A 184 -11.07 13.33 18.47
CA ARG A 184 -9.79 13.27 17.74
C ARG A 184 -9.50 11.95 17.02
N GLN A 185 -10.25 10.88 17.30
CA GLN A 185 -10.05 9.56 16.70
C GLN A 185 -11.01 9.34 15.53
N VAL A 186 -10.73 10.03 14.42
CA VAL A 186 -11.61 10.13 13.24
C VAL A 186 -11.79 8.83 12.46
N LEU A 187 -11.07 7.77 12.81
CA LEU A 187 -11.24 6.43 12.25
C LEU A 187 -12.45 5.71 12.84
N HIS A 188 -12.95 6.19 13.98
CA HIS A 188 -14.06 5.62 14.74
C HIS A 188 -15.30 6.50 14.71
N SER A 189 -16.45 5.95 15.10
CA SER A 189 -17.73 6.64 15.08
C SER A 189 -18.59 6.27 16.29
N LEU A 190 -19.67 7.03 16.50
CA LEU A 190 -20.58 6.87 17.62
C LEU A 190 -21.28 5.50 17.66
N ASP A 191 -21.62 4.95 16.51
CA ASP A 191 -22.27 3.63 16.38
C ASP A 191 -21.34 2.45 16.71
N ARG A 192 -20.03 2.70 16.81
CA ARG A 192 -19.01 1.67 17.10
C ARG A 192 -18.41 1.76 18.51
N ILE A 193 -19.00 2.54 19.42
CA ILE A 193 -18.56 2.60 20.83
C ILE A 193 -18.55 1.18 21.44
N GLY A 194 -17.45 0.84 22.13
CA GLY A 194 -17.23 -0.47 22.73
C GLY A 194 -16.66 -1.54 21.79
N MET A 195 -16.66 -1.30 20.47
CA MET A 195 -15.97 -2.18 19.51
C MET A 195 -14.44 -2.10 19.71
N PRO A 196 -13.67 -3.19 19.54
CA PRO A 196 -12.21 -3.09 19.50
C PRO A 196 -11.75 -2.06 18.45
N LYS A 197 -10.78 -1.22 18.78
CA LYS A 197 -10.34 -0.15 17.86
C LYS A 197 -9.84 -0.71 16.54
N VAL A 198 -9.09 -1.82 16.57
CA VAL A 198 -8.59 -2.49 15.34
C VAL A 198 -9.72 -2.96 14.42
N GLU A 199 -10.85 -3.41 14.99
CA GLU A 199 -12.01 -3.88 14.22
C GLU A 199 -12.77 -2.69 13.63
N SER A 200 -13.01 -1.64 14.43
CA SER A 200 -13.61 -0.40 13.93
C SER A 200 -12.75 0.25 12.85
N ALA A 201 -11.43 0.15 12.96
CA ALA A 201 -10.49 0.66 11.97
C ALA A 201 -10.63 -0.08 10.65
N ARG A 202 -10.69 -1.41 10.71
CA ARG A 202 -10.90 -2.27 9.53
C ARG A 202 -12.19 -1.90 8.80
N GLU A 203 -13.31 -1.75 9.50
CA GLU A 203 -14.58 -1.37 8.86
C GLU A 203 -14.46 -0.05 8.08
N THR A 204 -13.88 0.98 8.71
CA THR A 204 -13.69 2.28 8.06
C THR A 204 -12.77 2.16 6.84
N ILE A 205 -11.62 1.51 6.97
CA ILE A 205 -10.62 1.39 5.89
C ILE A 205 -11.18 0.58 4.73
N SER A 206 -11.81 -0.57 4.99
CA SER A 206 -12.41 -1.41 3.94
C SER A 206 -13.55 -0.70 3.21
N SER A 207 -14.30 0.17 3.90
CA SER A 207 -15.32 1.00 3.25
C SER A 207 -14.73 2.12 2.40
N LEU A 208 -13.56 2.65 2.79
CA LEU A 208 -12.87 3.73 2.10
C LEU A 208 -12.15 3.25 0.85
N ASN A 209 -11.42 2.13 0.96
CA ASN A 209 -10.63 1.58 -0.13
C ASN A 209 -10.61 0.04 -0.11
N PRO A 210 -11.33 -0.62 -1.04
CA PRO A 210 -11.39 -2.08 -1.09
C PRO A 210 -10.09 -2.74 -1.58
N ASP A 211 -9.14 -1.98 -2.15
CA ASP A 211 -7.83 -2.51 -2.56
C ASP A 211 -6.89 -2.78 -1.37
N VAL A 212 -7.24 -2.28 -0.17
CA VAL A 212 -6.39 -2.34 1.03
C VAL A 212 -6.79 -3.51 1.93
N THR A 213 -5.83 -4.39 2.19
CA THR A 213 -5.97 -5.45 3.19
C THR A 213 -5.67 -4.90 4.58
N VAL A 214 -6.56 -5.12 5.54
CA VAL A 214 -6.35 -4.71 6.93
C VAL A 214 -6.13 -5.94 7.80
N GLU A 215 -4.97 -5.99 8.45
CA GLU A 215 -4.61 -7.04 9.42
C GLU A 215 -4.78 -6.51 10.85
N THR A 216 -5.73 -7.08 11.59
CA THR A 216 -6.06 -6.64 12.95
C THR A 216 -5.26 -7.42 14.00
N HIS A 217 -4.48 -6.72 14.82
CA HIS A 217 -3.75 -7.28 15.96
C HIS A 217 -4.30 -6.68 17.25
N GLN A 218 -5.36 -7.31 17.79
CA GLN A 218 -5.97 -6.86 19.05
C GLN A 218 -5.15 -7.33 20.26
N VAL A 219 -3.94 -6.79 20.39
CA VAL A 219 -2.98 -7.15 21.44
C VAL A 219 -2.25 -5.90 21.93
N ARG A 220 -1.84 -5.93 23.20
CA ARG A 220 -0.89 -4.95 23.73
C ARG A 220 0.48 -5.26 23.13
N LEU A 221 1.15 -4.25 22.57
CA LEU A 221 2.51 -4.43 22.08
C LEU A 221 3.47 -4.52 23.27
N ASP A 222 4.28 -5.58 23.32
CA ASP A 222 5.22 -5.85 24.42
C ASP A 222 6.50 -6.52 23.90
N SER A 223 7.49 -6.69 24.77
CA SER A 223 8.79 -7.27 24.44
C SER A 223 8.73 -8.72 23.94
N SER A 224 7.65 -9.44 24.21
CA SER A 224 7.45 -10.82 23.77
C SER A 224 6.90 -10.94 22.35
N ASN A 225 6.19 -9.92 21.85
CA ASN A 225 5.50 -9.97 20.56
C ASN A 225 5.99 -8.95 19.52
N VAL A 226 6.71 -7.90 19.93
CA VAL A 226 7.02 -6.76 19.05
C VAL A 226 7.84 -7.15 17.82
N LEU A 227 8.82 -8.05 17.97
CA LEU A 227 9.69 -8.47 16.86
C LEU A 227 8.91 -9.27 15.80
N ASP A 228 8.12 -10.23 16.26
CA ASP A 228 7.31 -11.08 15.39
C ASP A 228 6.26 -10.26 14.64
N LEU A 229 5.64 -9.29 15.32
CA LEU A 229 4.68 -8.39 14.69
C LEU A 229 5.35 -7.47 13.66
N MET A 230 6.40 -6.74 14.05
CA MET A 230 7.07 -5.74 13.21
C MET A 230 7.78 -6.34 11.99
N SER A 231 8.32 -7.56 12.09
CA SER A 231 9.07 -8.21 11.00
C SER A 231 8.26 -8.50 9.74
N ARG A 232 6.92 -8.40 9.82
CA ARG A 232 5.99 -8.67 8.70
C ARG A 232 5.66 -7.43 7.87
N TYR A 233 6.24 -6.27 8.20
CA TYR A 233 5.93 -4.98 7.59
C TYR A 233 7.21 -4.28 7.14
N ASP A 234 7.10 -3.49 6.08
CA ASP A 234 8.21 -2.75 5.48
C ASP A 234 8.55 -1.49 6.30
N LEU A 235 7.55 -0.95 7.01
CA LEU A 235 7.65 0.29 7.76
C LEU A 235 6.63 0.32 8.90
N VAL A 236 6.98 1.00 10.00
CA VAL A 236 6.10 1.26 11.13
C VAL A 236 5.70 2.74 11.17
N VAL A 237 4.43 3.01 11.43
CA VAL A 237 3.93 4.32 11.84
C VAL A 237 3.58 4.26 13.32
N ASP A 238 4.29 5.04 14.12
CA ASP A 238 4.06 5.12 15.57
C ASP A 238 2.95 6.14 15.86
N GLY A 239 1.73 5.64 16.05
CA GLY A 239 0.58 6.38 16.51
C GLY A 239 0.37 6.30 18.03
N GLY A 240 1.35 5.75 18.77
CA GLY A 240 1.30 5.51 20.20
C GLY A 240 1.43 6.79 21.03
N ASP A 241 0.65 6.87 22.10
CA ASP A 241 0.55 8.05 22.96
C ASP A 241 1.28 7.90 24.31
N ASN A 242 2.03 6.81 24.49
CA ASN A 242 2.76 6.51 25.72
C ASN A 242 4.25 6.27 25.46
N PHE A 243 5.08 6.66 26.42
CA PHE A 243 6.54 6.48 26.34
C PHE A 243 6.98 5.01 26.24
N PRO A 244 6.43 4.06 27.02
CA PRO A 244 6.81 2.65 26.93
C PRO A 244 6.83 2.09 25.51
N THR A 245 5.74 2.32 24.77
CA THR A 245 5.58 1.84 23.40
C THR A 245 6.61 2.47 22.47
N ARG A 246 6.90 3.78 22.62
CA ARG A 246 7.88 4.49 21.79
C ARG A 246 9.29 3.93 21.95
N TYR A 247 9.71 3.65 23.18
CA TYR A 247 11.00 3.02 23.45
C TYR A 247 11.06 1.59 22.91
N LEU A 248 10.00 0.80 23.13
CA LEU A 248 9.92 -0.57 22.67
C LEU A 248 9.98 -0.67 21.14
N VAL A 249 9.19 0.14 20.43
CA VAL A 249 9.15 0.19 18.96
C VAL A 249 10.49 0.65 18.39
N ASN A 250 11.11 1.67 18.99
CA ASN A 250 12.46 2.09 18.59
C ASN A 250 13.48 0.97 18.74
N ASP A 251 13.47 0.30 19.88
CA ASP A 251 14.46 -0.73 20.18
C ASP A 251 14.27 -1.93 19.23
N ALA A 252 13.02 -2.36 19.02
CA ALA A 252 12.68 -3.42 18.05
C ALA A 252 13.04 -3.03 16.60
N SER A 253 12.86 -1.77 16.23
CA SER A 253 13.27 -1.22 14.94
C SER A 253 14.78 -1.38 14.70
N LEU A 254 15.61 -1.19 15.72
CA LEU A 254 17.07 -1.41 15.64
C LEU A 254 17.46 -2.88 15.48
N HIS A 255 16.66 -3.82 16.00
CA HIS A 255 16.86 -5.26 15.76
C HIS A 255 16.53 -5.65 14.32
N LEU A 256 15.42 -5.15 13.79
CA LEU A 256 14.87 -5.58 12.51
C LEU A 256 15.37 -4.79 11.31
N GLY A 257 15.91 -3.59 11.52
CA GLY A 257 16.22 -2.66 10.43
C GLY A 257 14.98 -2.06 9.77
N VAL A 258 13.83 -2.06 10.45
CA VAL A 258 12.56 -1.53 9.94
C VAL A 258 12.41 -0.06 10.36
N PRO A 259 12.22 0.89 9.43
CA PRO A 259 12.08 2.31 9.76
C PRO A 259 10.78 2.61 10.52
N VAL A 260 10.84 3.62 11.40
CA VAL A 260 9.70 4.10 12.20
C VAL A 260 9.42 5.57 11.87
N VAL A 261 8.22 5.85 11.40
CA VAL A 261 7.70 7.21 11.26
C VAL A 261 7.05 7.62 12.58
N HIS A 262 7.77 8.42 13.34
CA HIS A 262 7.38 8.82 14.68
C HIS A 262 6.56 10.10 14.67
N GLY A 263 5.46 10.11 15.41
CA GLY A 263 4.64 11.28 15.69
C GLY A 263 4.43 11.45 17.18
N SER A 264 4.41 12.68 17.65
CA SER A 264 3.99 12.99 19.01
C SER A 264 3.26 14.33 19.08
N ILE A 265 2.45 14.49 20.11
CA ILE A 265 1.64 15.68 20.35
C ILE A 265 1.62 16.00 21.83
N PHE A 266 1.60 17.29 22.16
CA PHE A 266 1.45 17.76 23.52
C PHE A 266 0.77 19.13 23.50
N ARG A 267 -0.40 19.26 24.14
CA ARG A 267 -1.20 20.50 24.16
C ARG A 267 -1.50 21.02 22.74
N PHE A 268 -0.74 22.02 22.27
CA PHE A 268 -0.88 22.69 20.97
C PHE A 268 0.30 22.42 20.03
N GLU A 269 1.30 21.64 20.45
CA GLU A 269 2.51 21.35 19.69
C GLU A 269 2.53 19.92 19.16
N GLY A 270 2.84 19.76 17.89
CA GLY A 270 3.04 18.48 17.22
C GLY A 270 4.49 18.28 16.78
N GLN A 271 4.96 17.04 16.78
CA GLN A 271 6.29 16.69 16.31
C GLN A 271 6.26 15.47 15.40
N VAL A 272 7.07 15.49 14.34
CA VAL A 272 7.25 14.36 13.43
C VAL A 272 8.71 14.19 13.06
N THR A 273 9.18 12.95 13.05
CA THR A 273 10.50 12.57 12.52
C THR A 273 10.48 11.15 11.99
N VAL A 274 11.54 10.73 11.31
CA VAL A 274 11.74 9.35 10.87
C VAL A 274 12.99 8.80 11.56
N PHE A 275 12.82 7.69 12.27
CA PHE A 275 13.93 6.90 12.78
C PHE A 275 14.19 5.75 11.82
N ASP A 276 15.25 5.89 11.03
CA ASP A 276 15.73 4.87 10.10
C ASP A 276 16.96 4.18 10.74
N PRO A 277 16.85 2.91 11.18
CA PRO A 277 17.89 2.19 11.90
C PRO A 277 19.27 2.31 11.26
N TYR A 278 20.22 2.82 12.04
CA TYR A 278 21.64 3.00 11.66
C TYR A 278 21.92 3.98 10.50
N ASN A 279 20.90 4.47 9.79
CA ASN A 279 21.00 5.49 8.76
C ASN A 279 20.76 6.92 9.30
N GLY A 280 20.49 7.05 10.60
CA GLY A 280 20.27 8.32 11.28
C GLY A 280 20.31 8.18 12.82
N PRO A 281 19.88 9.22 13.56
CA PRO A 281 19.62 9.07 14.99
C PRO A 281 18.47 8.08 15.22
N CYS A 282 18.49 7.38 16.35
CA CYS A 282 17.33 6.65 16.86
C CYS A 282 16.57 7.51 17.89
N TYR A 283 15.41 7.04 18.36
CA TYR A 283 14.62 7.73 19.38
C TYR A 283 15.44 8.05 20.64
N ARG A 284 16.30 7.12 21.07
CA ARG A 284 17.18 7.30 22.24
C ARG A 284 18.33 8.27 22.03
N CYS A 285 18.67 8.66 20.79
CA CYS A 285 19.59 9.78 20.56
C CYS A 285 18.95 11.11 20.98
N VAL A 286 17.62 11.21 20.90
CA VAL A 286 16.86 12.41 21.29
C VAL A 286 16.40 12.29 22.75
N HIS A 287 15.87 11.13 23.14
CA HIS A 287 15.34 10.85 24.46
C HIS A 287 16.09 9.70 25.12
N ARG A 288 17.27 9.99 25.69
CA ARG A 288 18.24 8.99 26.15
C ARG A 288 17.68 7.96 27.13
N LEU A 289 16.92 8.40 28.12
CA LEU A 289 16.32 7.55 29.14
C LEU A 289 14.81 7.79 29.23
N PRO A 290 14.03 6.72 29.48
CA PRO A 290 12.61 6.87 29.78
C PRO A 290 12.39 7.86 30.93
N PRO A 291 11.34 8.70 30.87
CA PRO A 291 11.02 9.57 31.98
C PRO A 291 10.65 8.74 33.23
N PRO A 292 11.00 9.20 34.45
CA PRO A 292 10.59 8.51 35.67
C PRO A 292 9.06 8.39 35.77
N PRO A 293 8.54 7.38 36.49
CA PRO A 293 7.11 7.26 36.73
C PRO A 293 6.55 8.55 37.34
N GLY A 294 5.43 9.04 36.80
CA GLY A 294 4.71 10.19 37.34
C GLY A 294 5.17 11.56 36.89
N VAL A 295 6.27 11.67 36.16
CA VAL A 295 6.86 12.98 35.79
C VAL A 295 6.30 13.53 34.48
N ALA A 296 5.86 12.66 33.57
CA ALA A 296 5.27 13.06 32.30
C ALA A 296 3.77 12.77 32.28
N PRO A 297 2.90 13.80 32.26
CA PRO A 297 1.46 13.57 32.14
C PRO A 297 1.12 12.97 30.78
N SER A 298 0.15 12.04 30.74
CA SER A 298 -0.39 11.55 29.48
C SER A 298 -1.16 12.65 28.75
N CYS A 299 -1.42 12.46 27.45
CA CYS A 299 -2.27 13.37 26.67
C CYS A 299 -3.67 13.53 27.29
N GLU A 300 -4.16 12.50 27.97
CA GLU A 300 -5.45 12.52 28.67
C GLU A 300 -5.44 13.48 29.88
N VAL A 301 -4.31 13.57 30.58
CA VAL A 301 -4.15 14.43 31.76
C VAL A 301 -3.80 15.88 31.36
N ALA A 302 -2.94 16.06 30.36
CA ALA A 302 -2.50 17.38 29.92
C ALA A 302 -3.51 18.11 29.01
N GLY A 303 -4.41 17.36 28.37
CA GLY A 303 -5.27 17.85 27.30
C GLY A 303 -4.52 18.02 25.98
N VAL A 304 -5.24 17.86 24.86
CA VAL A 304 -4.69 18.03 23.51
C VAL A 304 -5.69 18.71 22.60
N PHE A 305 -5.20 19.62 21.75
CA PHE A 305 -6.04 20.27 20.75
C PHE A 305 -6.48 19.24 19.70
N GLY A 306 -7.78 18.96 19.62
CA GLY A 306 -8.32 17.79 18.92
C GLY A 306 -7.98 17.65 17.43
N VAL A 307 -7.68 18.76 16.75
CA VAL A 307 -7.29 18.78 15.33
C VAL A 307 -5.80 18.46 15.11
N LEU A 308 -4.96 18.63 16.13
CA LEU A 308 -3.52 18.47 16.05
C LEU A 308 -3.10 17.05 15.59
N PRO A 309 -3.70 15.95 16.09
CA PRO A 309 -3.41 14.63 15.57
C PRO A 309 -3.71 14.49 14.08
N GLY A 310 -4.73 15.19 13.58
CA GLY A 310 -5.08 15.23 12.15
C GLY A 310 -3.92 15.73 11.29
N VAL A 311 -3.29 16.83 11.70
CA VAL A 311 -2.13 17.40 10.99
C VAL A 311 -0.91 16.48 11.11
N VAL A 312 -0.56 16.09 12.34
CA VAL A 312 0.65 15.29 12.62
C VAL A 312 0.56 13.92 11.95
N GLY A 313 -0.58 13.22 12.06
CA GLY A 313 -0.76 11.91 11.42
C GLY A 313 -0.80 11.97 9.89
N SER A 314 -1.26 13.09 9.30
CA SER A 314 -1.15 13.30 7.84
C SER A 314 0.29 13.48 7.39
N ILE A 315 1.12 14.16 8.20
CA ILE A 315 2.56 14.27 7.95
C ILE A 315 3.22 12.89 8.12
N GLN A 316 2.82 12.08 9.11
CA GLN A 316 3.32 10.71 9.25
C GLN A 316 2.98 9.86 8.00
N ALA A 317 1.74 9.91 7.50
CA ALA A 317 1.37 9.23 6.26
C ALA A 317 2.20 9.71 5.07
N THR A 318 2.50 11.01 4.99
CA THR A 318 3.35 11.59 3.95
C THR A 318 4.77 11.03 4.00
N GLU A 319 5.40 10.97 5.19
CA GLU A 319 6.73 10.38 5.34
C GLU A 319 6.74 8.89 5.02
N ALA A 320 5.72 8.14 5.45
CA ALA A 320 5.59 6.73 5.14
C ALA A 320 5.52 6.50 3.62
N ILE A 321 4.67 7.23 2.89
CA ILE A 321 4.58 7.13 1.42
C ILE A 321 5.91 7.49 0.76
N LYS A 322 6.58 8.55 1.21
CA LYS A 322 7.90 8.93 0.66
C LYS A 322 8.95 7.83 0.85
N LEU A 323 8.98 7.20 2.02
CA LEU A 323 9.91 6.11 2.33
C LEU A 323 9.60 4.86 1.49
N LEU A 324 8.33 4.48 1.41
CA LEU A 324 7.88 3.35 0.58
C LEU A 324 8.20 3.55 -0.90
N LEU A 325 8.14 4.79 -1.40
CA LEU A 325 8.45 5.09 -2.80
C LEU A 325 9.94 5.40 -3.03
N GLY A 326 10.69 5.75 -2.00
CA GLY A 326 12.07 6.23 -2.11
C GLY A 326 12.18 7.60 -2.79
N ILE A 327 11.25 8.50 -2.51
CA ILE A 327 11.16 9.83 -3.16
C ILE A 327 11.34 10.98 -2.16
N GLY A 328 11.78 12.13 -2.69
CA GLY A 328 12.00 13.34 -1.90
C GLY A 328 13.08 13.17 -0.83
N SER A 329 13.01 13.99 0.21
CA SER A 329 13.91 13.90 1.38
C SER A 329 13.09 13.58 2.63
N SER A 330 13.40 12.48 3.29
CA SER A 330 12.72 12.03 4.52
C SER A 330 13.11 12.90 5.72
N LEU A 331 12.32 12.86 6.79
CA LEU A 331 12.64 13.51 8.07
C LEU A 331 13.70 12.75 8.88
N VAL A 332 14.49 11.84 8.27
CA VAL A 332 15.64 11.24 8.94
C VAL A 332 16.63 12.34 9.32
N GLY A 333 17.06 12.38 10.58
CA GLY A 333 17.96 13.42 11.09
C GLY A 333 17.30 14.80 11.27
N ARG A 334 15.98 14.91 11.11
CA ARG A 334 15.24 16.17 11.19
C ARG A 334 13.96 16.00 12.02
N LEU A 335 13.79 16.83 13.03
CA LEU A 335 12.58 16.90 13.83
C LEU A 335 11.75 18.08 13.36
N LEU A 336 10.63 17.80 12.70
CA LEU A 336 9.63 18.81 12.35
C LEU A 336 8.78 19.09 13.58
N VAL A 337 8.66 20.36 13.94
CA VAL A 337 7.83 20.86 15.03
C VAL A 337 6.75 21.76 14.44
N TYR A 338 5.51 21.57 14.86
CA TYR A 338 4.35 22.36 14.46
C TYR A 338 3.73 23.02 15.69
N ASP A 339 3.67 24.34 15.71
CA ASP A 339 2.92 25.13 16.68
C ASP A 339 1.54 25.48 16.09
N ALA A 340 0.48 24.92 16.66
CA ALA A 340 -0.88 25.13 16.15
C ALA A 340 -1.48 26.51 16.50
N LEU A 341 -0.96 27.21 17.52
CA LEU A 341 -1.45 28.54 17.89
C LEU A 341 -0.94 29.59 16.90
N GLU A 342 0.36 29.53 16.59
CA GLU A 342 1.00 30.49 15.70
C GLU A 342 1.02 30.04 14.22
N GLN A 343 0.63 28.79 13.95
CA GLN A 343 0.68 28.16 12.61
C GLN A 343 2.11 28.11 12.04
N GLU A 344 3.10 27.93 12.91
CA GLU A 344 4.51 27.90 12.54
C GLU A 344 5.03 26.46 12.44
N PHE A 345 5.90 26.24 11.45
CA PHE A 345 6.66 25.01 11.30
C PHE A 345 8.15 25.31 11.46
N ALA A 346 8.79 24.62 12.40
CA ALA A 346 10.22 24.68 12.61
C ALA A 346 10.84 23.30 12.34
N THR A 347 12.04 23.26 11.78
CA THR A 347 12.81 22.02 11.61
C THR A 347 14.09 22.09 12.44
N LEU A 348 14.23 21.18 13.40
CA LEU A 348 15.43 21.01 14.21
C LEU A 348 16.26 19.87 13.64
N HIS A 349 17.58 20.06 13.57
CA HIS A 349 18.49 19.00 13.16
C HIS A 349 18.83 18.12 14.36
N ILE A 350 18.69 16.80 14.20
CA ILE A 350 19.03 15.80 15.21
C ILE A 350 20.14 14.90 14.67
N SER A 351 21.17 14.70 15.49
CA SER A 351 22.34 13.90 15.13
C SER A 351 22.35 12.59 15.90
N ARG A 352 22.89 11.54 15.27
CA ARG A 352 23.18 10.29 15.98
C ARG A 352 24.21 10.56 17.08
N ASP A 353 23.89 10.16 18.30
CA ASP A 353 24.82 10.17 19.43
C ASP A 353 25.78 8.98 19.29
N PRO A 354 27.10 9.20 19.14
CA PRO A 354 28.08 8.12 19.05
C PRO A 354 28.07 7.20 20.29
N GLU A 355 27.69 7.74 21.44
CA GLU A 355 27.63 7.03 22.73
C GLU A 355 26.19 6.58 23.06
N CYS A 356 25.30 6.52 22.08
CA CYS A 356 23.91 6.12 22.29
C CYS A 356 23.85 4.70 22.88
N PRO A 357 23.11 4.47 23.99
CA PRO A 357 23.03 3.16 24.61
C PRO A 357 22.38 2.09 23.72
N ALA A 358 21.63 2.49 22.68
CA ALA A 358 20.88 1.59 21.83
C ALA A 358 21.45 1.45 20.41
N CYS A 359 21.86 2.53 19.76
CA CYS A 359 22.29 2.46 18.36
C CYS A 359 23.80 2.72 18.16
N ARG A 360 24.63 2.74 19.21
CA ARG A 360 26.09 2.91 19.03
C ARG A 360 26.70 1.76 18.24
N ASP A 361 26.28 0.53 18.53
CA ASP A 361 26.78 -0.70 17.93
C ASP A 361 25.61 -1.44 17.28
N ARG A 362 25.80 -1.86 16.03
CA ARG A 362 24.80 -2.62 15.27
C ARG A 362 24.82 -4.10 15.64
N GLU A 363 25.93 -4.60 16.15
CA GLU A 363 26.10 -6.00 16.55
C GLU A 363 25.59 -6.25 17.99
N ASP A 364 25.33 -5.19 18.76
CA ASP A 364 24.80 -5.22 20.13
C ASP A 364 23.55 -4.33 20.28
N PRO A 365 22.42 -4.70 19.63
CA PRO A 365 21.17 -3.95 19.76
C PRO A 365 20.59 -4.04 21.19
N PRO A 366 19.80 -3.04 21.62
CA PRO A 366 19.33 -2.95 23.00
C PRO A 366 18.43 -4.14 23.38
N ARG A 367 18.56 -4.63 24.61
CA ARG A 367 17.63 -5.64 25.12
C ARG A 367 16.21 -5.08 25.16
N LEU A 368 15.26 -5.83 24.59
CA LEU A 368 13.85 -5.51 24.68
C LEU A 368 13.34 -5.79 26.10
N VAL A 369 12.66 -4.80 26.67
CA VAL A 369 12.06 -4.86 28.00
C VAL A 369 10.71 -4.15 27.97
N ASP A 370 9.80 -4.56 28.85
CA ASP A 370 8.54 -3.86 29.05
C ASP A 370 8.77 -2.65 29.97
N TYR A 371 8.52 -1.45 29.44
CA TYR A 371 8.76 -0.20 30.16
C TYR A 371 7.59 0.21 31.08
N ASP A 372 6.56 -0.64 31.21
CA ASP A 372 5.38 -0.39 32.03
C ASP A 372 5.69 -0.28 33.53
N ASP A 373 6.85 -0.75 33.99
CA ASP A 373 7.29 -0.61 35.39
C ASP A 373 8.18 0.62 35.62
N THR A 374 8.66 1.29 34.55
CA THR A 374 9.58 2.44 34.64
C THR A 374 8.96 3.77 34.22
N CYS A 375 7.73 3.79 33.68
CA CYS A 375 7.10 5.02 33.15
C CYS A 375 5.63 5.26 33.53
N ARG A 376 5.04 4.59 34.54
CA ARG A 376 3.61 4.82 34.88
C ARG A 376 3.35 6.26 35.33
N PRO A 377 2.31 6.95 34.81
CA PRO A 377 1.81 8.16 35.47
C PRO A 377 1.31 7.82 36.89
N VAL A 378 1.47 8.74 37.86
CA VAL A 378 0.89 8.54 39.19
C VAL A 378 -0.63 8.62 39.05
N ALA A 379 -1.32 7.62 39.59
CA ALA A 379 -2.78 7.50 39.58
C ALA A 379 -3.47 8.68 40.30
#